data_AF-A0A9P7VDR2-F1
#
_entry.id   AF-A0A9P7VDR2-F1
#
_cell.length_a   1.000
_cell.length_b   1.000
_cell.length_c   1.000
_cell.angle_alpha   90.00
_cell.angle_beta   90.00
_cell.angle_gamma   90.00
#
_symmetry.space_group_name_H-M   'P 1'
#
loop_
_entity.id
_entity.type
_entity.pdbx_description
1 polymer ?
#
loop_
_entity_poly.entity_id
_entity_poly.type
_entity_poly.pdbx_seq_one_letter_code
_entity_poly.pdbx_strand_id
1 'polypeptide(L)'
;PLGRGLLTGQIRSRDDLEPTDFRLTVPKFSAENFPKILLLVDRIGDVAQRHDATPGQAALAWILAQGDDVFVIPGTKKIKYLKENLGAGSLKLTPPEIAEIRQIAEETEIPGDRYGPGFLELTYVESPALK
;
A
#
# COMPACT_ATOMS: atom_id res chain seq x y z
N PRO A 1 2.09 -5.20 -2.93
CA PRO A 1 1.04 -4.21 -3.27
C PRO A 1 0.58 -3.30 -2.12
N LEU A 2 0.52 -3.77 -0.87
CA LEU A 2 -0.11 -3.02 0.25
C LEU A 2 0.80 -2.01 0.98
N GLY A 3 1.77 -1.38 0.29
CA GLY A 3 2.62 -0.35 0.89
C GLY A 3 3.36 -0.80 2.16
N ARG A 4 3.90 -2.04 2.19
CA ARG A 4 4.56 -2.64 3.37
C ARG A 4 3.65 -2.73 4.60
N GLY A 5 2.35 -2.91 4.37
CA GLY A 5 1.33 -3.07 5.41
C GLY A 5 0.59 -1.77 5.76
N LEU A 6 1.04 -0.60 5.31
CA LEU A 6 0.39 0.66 5.64
C LEU A 6 -1.05 0.75 5.11
N LEU A 7 -1.28 0.28 3.88
CA LEU A 7 -2.61 0.30 3.26
C LEU A 7 -3.62 -0.65 3.91
N THR A 8 -3.22 -1.44 4.91
CA THR A 8 -4.15 -2.30 5.66
C THR A 8 -4.93 -1.53 6.73
N GLY A 9 -4.49 -0.32 7.08
CA GLY A 9 -5.05 0.44 8.20
C GLY A 9 -4.65 -0.07 9.59
N GLN A 10 -3.85 -1.14 9.70
CA GLN A 10 -3.43 -1.70 11.00
C GLN A 10 -2.31 -0.90 11.68
N ILE A 11 -1.59 -0.06 10.95
CA ILE A 11 -0.50 0.77 11.46
C ILE A 11 -1.03 2.20 11.48
N ARG A 12 -1.22 2.76 12.67
CA ARG A 12 -1.84 4.06 12.92
C ARG A 12 -0.86 5.07 13.51
N SER A 13 0.32 4.63 13.95
CA SER A 13 1.44 5.48 14.35
C SER A 13 2.78 4.87 13.90
N ARG A 14 3.81 5.71 13.79
CA ARG A 14 5.20 5.23 13.70
C ARG A 14 5.58 4.44 14.95
N ASP A 15 4.97 4.73 16.09
CA ASP A 15 5.23 4.05 17.37
C ASP A 15 4.60 2.65 17.44
N ASP A 16 3.72 2.29 16.49
CA ASP A 16 3.23 0.92 16.33
C ASP A 16 4.29 -0.01 15.73
N LEU A 17 5.40 0.55 15.26
CA LEU A 17 6.53 -0.18 14.70
C LEU A 17 7.57 -0.43 15.79
N GLU A 18 8.09 -1.65 15.83
CA GLU A 18 9.22 -1.99 16.69
C GLU A 18 10.40 -1.04 16.43
N PRO A 19 11.20 -0.68 17.45
CA PRO A 19 12.31 0.27 17.28
C PRO A 19 13.32 -0.13 16.19
N THR A 20 13.45 -1.43 15.90
CA THR A 20 14.35 -1.98 14.87
C THR A 20 13.65 -2.24 13.53
N ASP A 21 12.38 -1.85 13.36
CA ASP A 21 11.64 -2.07 12.13
C ASP A 21 12.23 -1.23 10.99
N PHE A 22 12.57 -1.88 9.88
CA PHE A 22 13.19 -1.22 8.73
C PHE A 22 12.31 -0.11 8.15
N ARG A 23 10.98 -0.13 8.34
CA ARG A 23 10.07 0.91 7.85
C ARG A 23 10.38 2.27 8.47
N LEU A 24 10.98 2.31 9.66
CA LEU A 24 11.41 3.55 10.31
C LEU A 24 12.55 4.26 9.57
N THR A 25 13.31 3.53 8.72
CA THR A 25 14.40 4.08 7.91
C THR A 25 13.96 4.49 6.50
N VAL A 26 12.72 4.18 6.10
CA VAL A 26 12.19 4.51 4.77
C VAL A 26 11.81 6.00 4.73
N PRO A 27 12.42 6.83 3.85
CA PRO A 27 12.16 8.27 3.82
C PRO A 27 10.68 8.62 3.58
N LYS A 28 9.99 7.87 2.71
CA LYS A 28 8.55 8.03 2.50
C LYS A 28 7.72 7.87 3.78
N PHE A 29 8.21 7.14 4.78
CA PHE A 29 7.49 6.89 6.03
C PHE A 29 7.99 7.81 7.16
N SER A 30 8.67 8.92 6.82
CA SER A 30 9.12 9.97 7.75
C SER A 30 8.01 10.43 8.70
N ALA A 31 8.38 10.99 9.85
CA ALA A 31 7.41 11.56 10.78
C ALA A 31 6.54 12.66 10.14
N GLU A 32 7.12 13.41 9.20
CA GLU A 32 6.41 14.43 8.41
C GLU A 32 5.38 13.83 7.43
N ASN A 33 5.72 12.71 6.79
CA ASN A 33 4.86 12.07 5.81
C ASN A 33 3.77 11.18 6.42
N PHE A 34 4.01 10.65 7.62
CA PHE A 34 3.13 9.65 8.23
C PHE A 34 1.68 10.12 8.37
N PRO A 35 1.39 11.36 8.83
CA PRO A 35 0.02 11.88 8.86
C PRO A 35 -0.68 11.89 7.49
N LYS A 36 0.05 12.21 6.41
CA LYS A 36 -0.48 12.20 5.04
C LYS A 36 -0.81 10.78 4.58
N ILE A 37 0.04 9.82 4.94
CA ILE A 37 -0.22 8.39 4.68
C ILE A 37 -1.48 7.94 5.40
N LEU A 38 -1.67 8.31 6.66
CA LEU A 38 -2.88 7.94 7.41
C LEU A 38 -4.13 8.51 6.75
N LEU A 39 -4.08 9.78 6.32
CA LEU A 39 -5.20 10.40 5.59
C LEU A 39 -5.52 9.66 4.28
N LEU A 40 -4.50 9.27 3.52
CA LEU A 40 -4.67 8.44 2.31
C LEU A 40 -5.34 7.10 2.65
N VAL A 41 -4.88 6.42 3.70
CA VAL A 41 -5.44 5.13 4.12
C VAL A 41 -6.88 5.27 4.61
N ASP A 42 -7.19 6.35 5.32
CA ASP A 42 -8.54 6.63 5.82
C ASP A 42 -9.51 6.91 4.67
N ARG A 43 -9.11 7.74 3.69
CA ARG A 43 -9.92 8.01 2.49
C ARG A 43 -10.15 6.76 1.64
N ILE A 44 -9.15 5.87 1.51
CA ILE A 44 -9.35 4.55 0.88
C ILE A 44 -10.29 3.68 1.72
N GLY A 45 -10.18 3.77 3.05
CA GLY A 45 -11.06 3.09 4.00
C GLY A 45 -12.51 3.52 3.88
N ASP A 46 -12.79 4.80 3.63
CA ASP A 46 -14.15 5.31 3.40
C ASP A 46 -14.78 4.68 2.16
N VAL A 47 -14.01 4.46 1.09
CA VAL A 47 -14.47 3.71 -0.09
C VAL A 47 -14.68 2.24 0.26
N ALA A 48 -13.78 1.64 1.03
CA ALA A 48 -13.88 0.24 1.44
C ALA A 48 -15.14 -0.05 2.28
N GLN A 49 -15.51 0.87 3.18
CA GLN A 49 -16.69 0.74 4.05
C GLN A 49 -18.00 0.67 3.26
N ARG A 50 -18.08 1.28 2.06
CA ARG A 50 -19.25 1.17 1.18
C ARG A 50 -19.51 -0.27 0.71
N HIS A 51 -18.51 -1.15 0.83
CA HIS A 51 -18.53 -2.56 0.43
C HIS A 51 -18.32 -3.51 1.62
N ASP A 52 -18.47 -3.04 2.87
CA ASP A 52 -18.17 -3.82 4.09
C ASP A 52 -16.77 -4.45 4.08
N ALA A 53 -15.80 -3.74 3.50
CA ALA A 53 -14.46 -4.24 3.25
C ALA A 53 -13.38 -3.48 4.03
N THR A 54 -12.21 -4.10 4.14
CA THR A 54 -11.03 -3.45 4.73
C THR A 54 -10.35 -2.52 3.72
N PRO A 55 -9.60 -1.49 4.18
CA PRO A 55 -8.78 -0.65 3.29
C PRO A 55 -7.81 -1.47 2.43
N GLY A 56 -7.25 -2.54 3.00
CA GLY A 56 -6.36 -3.45 2.27
C GLY A 56 -7.06 -4.18 1.12
N GLN A 57 -8.32 -4.62 1.33
CA GLN A 57 -9.12 -5.23 0.27
C GLN A 57 -9.48 -4.23 -0.82
N ALA A 58 -9.88 -3.01 -0.48
CA ALA A 58 -10.14 -1.97 -1.48
C ALA A 58 -8.89 -1.63 -2.30
N ALA A 59 -7.72 -1.54 -1.68
CA ALA A 59 -6.46 -1.31 -2.38
C ALA A 59 -6.10 -2.46 -3.34
N LEU A 60 -6.31 -3.72 -2.94
CA LEU A 60 -6.10 -4.88 -3.82
C LEU A 60 -7.11 -4.93 -4.97
N ALA A 61 -8.39 -4.68 -4.69
CA ALA A 61 -9.46 -4.64 -5.68
C ALA A 61 -9.22 -3.53 -6.71
N TRP A 62 -8.72 -2.37 -6.28
CA TRP A 62 -8.35 -1.29 -7.19
C TRP A 62 -7.24 -1.69 -8.15
N ILE A 63 -6.21 -2.43 -7.68
CA ILE A 63 -5.14 -2.92 -8.55
C ILE A 63 -5.70 -3.92 -9.57
N LEU A 64 -6.53 -4.87 -9.12
CA LEU A 64 -7.20 -5.83 -10.00
C LEU A 64 -8.09 -5.15 -11.05
N ALA A 65 -8.68 -4.00 -10.72
CA ALA A 65 -9.53 -3.25 -11.64
C ALA A 65 -8.75 -2.50 -12.74
N GLN A 66 -7.42 -2.52 -12.75
CA GLN A 66 -6.62 -1.84 -13.79
C GLN A 66 -6.54 -2.61 -15.11
N GLY A 67 -6.96 -3.87 -15.15
CA GLY A 67 -7.01 -4.68 -16.38
C GLY A 67 -7.21 -6.16 -16.10
N ASP A 68 -7.73 -6.89 -17.09
CA ASP A 68 -7.97 -8.35 -17.01
C ASP A 68 -6.66 -9.16 -16.98
N ASP A 69 -5.54 -8.54 -17.34
CA ASP A 69 -4.18 -9.08 -17.32
C ASP A 69 -3.39 -8.69 -16.06
N VAL A 70 -4.05 -8.03 -15.09
CA VAL A 70 -3.42 -7.60 -13.84
C VAL A 70 -3.68 -8.61 -12.73
N PHE A 71 -2.59 -9.15 -12.18
CA PHE A 71 -2.64 -10.10 -11.07
C PHE A 71 -1.97 -9.50 -9.82
N VAL A 72 -2.61 -9.67 -8.66
CA VAL A 72 -2.02 -9.29 -7.37
C VAL A 72 -1.44 -10.49 -6.66
N ILE A 73 -0.23 -10.35 -6.11
CA ILE A 73 0.47 -11.37 -5.32
C ILE A 73 0.68 -10.91 -3.86
N PRO A 74 -0.39 -10.70 -3.07
CA PRO A 74 -0.24 -10.25 -1.69
C PRO A 74 0.34 -11.37 -0.81
N GLY A 75 1.53 -11.13 -0.26
CA GLY A 75 2.17 -12.07 0.67
C GLY A 75 1.51 -12.07 2.05
N THR A 76 1.45 -13.24 2.69
CA THR A 76 1.00 -13.41 4.08
C THR A 76 1.65 -14.64 4.71
N LYS A 77 1.76 -14.64 6.05
CA LYS A 77 2.16 -15.81 6.86
C LYS A 77 1.02 -16.38 7.71
N LYS A 78 -0.18 -15.79 7.67
CA LYS A 78 -1.32 -16.18 8.53
C LYS A 78 -2.58 -16.41 7.68
N ILE A 79 -3.30 -17.50 7.96
CA ILE A 79 -4.53 -17.90 7.24
C ILE A 79 -5.59 -16.80 7.28
N LYS A 80 -5.73 -16.07 8.40
CA LYS A 80 -6.70 -14.97 8.50
C LYS A 80 -6.50 -13.92 7.40
N TYR A 81 -5.25 -13.53 7.13
CA TYR A 81 -4.93 -12.54 6.11
C TYR A 81 -4.95 -13.13 4.70
N LEU A 82 -4.74 -14.45 4.56
CA LEU A 82 -5.01 -15.12 3.29
C LEU A 82 -6.49 -14.98 2.92
N LYS A 83 -7.40 -15.25 3.86
CA LYS A 83 -8.85 -15.10 3.65
C LYS A 83 -9.23 -13.65 3.36
N GLU A 84 -8.67 -12.69 4.10
CA GLU A 84 -8.88 -11.26 3.84
C GLU A 84 -8.43 -10.86 2.44
N ASN A 85 -7.20 -11.23 2.03
CA ASN A 85 -6.67 -10.96 0.71
C ASN A 85 -7.51 -11.59 -0.42
N LEU A 86 -7.99 -12.82 -0.24
CA LEU A 86 -8.87 -13.49 -1.19
C LEU A 86 -10.21 -12.75 -1.36
N GLY A 87 -10.74 -12.19 -0.26
CA GLY A 87 -11.97 -11.40 -0.30
C GLY A 87 -11.90 -10.18 -1.22
N ALA A 88 -10.70 -9.62 -1.46
CA ALA A 88 -10.52 -8.52 -2.40
C ALA A 88 -10.90 -8.89 -3.84
N GLY A 89 -10.77 -10.16 -4.25
CA GLY A 89 -11.16 -10.61 -5.58
C GLY A 89 -12.67 -10.64 -5.81
N SER A 90 -13.45 -10.70 -4.74
CA SER A 90 -14.92 -10.63 -4.78
C SER A 90 -15.45 -9.20 -4.72
N LEU A 91 -14.61 -8.22 -4.37
CA LEU A 91 -14.99 -6.83 -4.25
C LEU A 91 -15.05 -6.18 -5.64
N LYS A 92 -16.20 -5.61 -5.98
CA LYS A 92 -16.43 -4.94 -7.26
C LYS A 92 -16.57 -3.43 -7.05
N LEU A 93 -15.44 -2.74 -7.15
CA LEU A 93 -15.44 -1.27 -7.17
C LEU A 93 -16.14 -0.78 -8.43
N THR A 94 -16.99 0.22 -8.27
CA THR A 94 -17.62 0.92 -9.39
C THR A 94 -16.60 1.82 -10.10
N PRO A 95 -16.82 2.18 -11.39
CA PRO A 95 -15.93 3.09 -12.09
C PRO A 95 -15.68 4.43 -11.38
N PRO A 96 -16.70 5.07 -10.75
CA PRO A 96 -16.48 6.27 -9.93
C PRO A 96 -15.56 6.03 -8.72
N GLU A 97 -15.70 4.90 -8.02
CA GLU A 97 -14.84 4.58 -6.87
C GLU A 97 -13.40 4.28 -7.28
N ILE A 98 -13.21 3.64 -8.44
CA ILE A 98 -11.87 3.42 -9.01
C ILE A 98 -11.19 4.76 -9.31
N ALA A 99 -11.94 5.71 -9.90
CA ALA A 99 -11.46 7.05 -10.16
C ALA A 99 -11.19 7.84 -8.87
N GLU A 100 -12.06 7.70 -7.87
CA GLU A 100 -11.91 8.32 -6.55
C GLU A 100 -10.61 7.87 -5.86
N ILE A 101 -10.35 6.55 -5.78
CA ILE A 101 -9.10 6.03 -5.19
C ILE A 101 -7.86 6.55 -5.93
N ARG A 102 -7.92 6.64 -7.27
CA ARG A 102 -6.83 7.22 -8.07
C ARG A 102 -6.60 8.68 -7.70
N GLN A 103 -7.65 9.48 -7.66
CA GLN A 103 -7.57 10.90 -7.28
C GLN A 103 -7.01 11.08 -5.87
N ILE A 104 -7.48 10.30 -4.89
CA ILE A 104 -6.97 10.34 -3.51
C ILE A 104 -5.44 10.09 -3.51
N ALA A 105 -4.96 9.11 -4.28
CA ALA A 105 -3.55 8.78 -4.36
C ALA A 105 -2.72 9.88 -5.06
N GLU A 106 -3.24 10.48 -6.14
CA GLU A 106 -2.58 11.56 -6.88
C GLU A 106 -2.50 12.86 -6.07
N GLU A 107 -3.51 13.16 -5.26
CA GLU A 107 -3.52 14.31 -4.34
C GLU A 107 -2.56 14.14 -3.14
N THR A 108 -2.16 12.90 -2.83
CA THR A 108 -1.34 12.61 -1.66
C THR A 108 0.15 12.65 -2.01
N GLU A 109 0.79 13.79 -1.79
CA GLU A 109 2.23 13.94 -1.98
C GLU A 109 3.03 13.35 -0.81
N ILE A 110 3.81 12.29 -1.08
CA ILE A 110 4.67 11.60 -0.12
C ILE A 110 6.13 11.65 -0.65
N PRO A 111 6.85 12.77 -0.45
CA PRO A 111 8.22 12.93 -0.91
C PRO A 111 9.19 11.97 -0.21
N GLY A 112 10.29 11.66 -0.88
CA GLY A 112 11.36 10.79 -0.38
C GLY A 112 11.48 9.46 -1.11
N ASP A 113 12.62 8.80 -0.91
CA ASP A 113 12.95 7.57 -1.62
C ASP A 113 12.21 6.32 -1.11
N ARG A 114 12.13 5.31 -1.97
CA ARG A 114 11.51 4.00 -1.67
C ARG A 114 12.31 3.18 -0.64
N TYR A 115 13.61 3.45 -0.54
CA TYR A 115 14.54 2.80 0.36
C TYR A 115 15.41 3.86 1.04
N GLY A 116 15.88 3.59 2.26
CA GLY A 116 16.87 4.46 2.91
C GLY A 116 18.23 4.38 2.18
N PRO A 117 19.12 5.38 2.36
CA PRO A 117 20.36 5.53 1.59
C PRO A 117 21.20 4.25 1.47
N GLY A 118 21.49 3.57 2.60
CA GLY A 118 22.30 2.35 2.58
C GLY A 118 21.61 1.12 1.96
N PHE A 119 20.27 1.07 1.94
CA PHE A 119 19.55 0.01 1.24
C PHE A 119 19.48 0.27 -0.26
N LEU A 120 19.44 1.54 -0.68
CA LEU A 120 19.35 1.90 -2.08
C LEU A 120 20.57 1.39 -2.86
N GLU A 121 21.77 1.48 -2.27
CA GLU A 121 23.02 0.94 -2.83
C GLU A 121 23.00 -0.58 -3.05
N LEU A 122 22.21 -1.31 -2.27
CA LEU A 122 22.08 -2.76 -2.32
C LEU A 122 20.95 -3.25 -3.23
N THR A 123 20.20 -2.33 -3.86
CA THR A 123 19.11 -2.72 -4.75
C THR A 123 19.55 -3.11 -6.16
N TYR A 124 20.86 -3.04 -6.46
CA TYR A 124 21.46 -3.44 -7.75
C TYR A 124 20.62 -2.99 -8.95
N VAL A 125 20.21 -1.72 -8.93
CA VAL A 125 19.26 -1.15 -9.91
C VAL A 125 19.84 -1.17 -11.33
N GLU A 126 21.17 -1.24 -11.43
CA GLU A 126 21.91 -1.33 -12.69
C GLU A 126 22.39 -2.77 -12.95
N SER A 127 22.19 -3.24 -14.18
CA SER A 127 22.82 -4.47 -14.65
C SER A 127 24.20 -4.14 -15.27
N PRO A 128 25.21 -5.02 -15.13
CA PRO A 128 26.48 -4.84 -15.83
C PRO A 128 26.24 -4.71 -17.34
N ALA A 129 26.99 -3.82 -17.99
CA ALA A 129 26.94 -3.68 -19.44
C ALA A 129 27.25 -5.03 -20.13
N LEU A 130 26.54 -5.33 -21.22
CA LEU A 130 26.83 -6.49 -22.04
C LEU A 130 28.24 -6.35 -22.62
N LYS A 131 29.05 -7.41 -22.48
CA LYS A 131 30.39 -7.51 -23.10
C LYS A 131 30.28 -7.76 -24.60
#